data_AF-A0A3A8FQR5-F1
#
_entry.id   AF-A0A3A8FQR5-F1
#
_cell.length_a   1.000
_cell.length_b   1.000
_cell.length_c   1.000
_cell.angle_alpha   90.00
_cell.angle_beta   90.00
_cell.angle_gamma   90.00
#
_symmetry.space_group_name_H-M   'P 1'
#
loop_
_entity.id
_entity.type
_entity.pdbx_description
1 polymer ?
#
loop_
_entity_poly.entity_id
_entity_poly.type
_entity_poly.pdbx_seq_one_letter_code
_entity_poly.pdbx_strand_id
1 'polypeptide(L)'
;SQVVLPDIVVNEHYQDESFKKWLEENFTGASCKYKDYADLWSEVIQHIATHDCYSEKALTNDKSWTHEKIADGWLIAIAKKDNLVIVTSETKNISLNKNQPSQSPKVPDIANDLGIRCINMNTFFQEIGLKI
;
A
#
# COMPACT_ATOMS: atom_id res chain seq x y z
N SER A 1 -10.07 5.20 -17.08
CA SER A 1 -9.15 4.80 -16.01
C SER A 1 -9.76 3.64 -15.25
N GLN A 2 -9.02 2.56 -15.02
CA GLN A 2 -9.48 1.39 -14.27
C GLN A 2 -9.01 1.52 -12.82
N VAL A 3 -9.95 1.52 -11.87
CA VAL A 3 -9.63 1.48 -10.44
C VAL A 3 -9.55 0.01 -10.02
N VAL A 4 -8.48 -0.36 -9.32
CA VAL A 4 -8.26 -1.72 -8.80
C VAL A 4 -8.35 -1.65 -7.28
N LEU A 5 -9.15 -2.55 -6.70
CA LEU A 5 -9.26 -2.70 -5.25
C LEU A 5 -8.81 -4.11 -4.86
N PRO A 6 -7.64 -4.26 -4.20
CA PRO A 6 -7.19 -5.57 -3.75
C PRO A 6 -8.08 -6.17 -2.66
N ASP A 7 -8.35 -7.47 -2.74
CA ASP A 7 -9.18 -8.17 -1.75
C ASP A 7 -8.61 -8.06 -0.33
N ILE A 8 -7.29 -7.92 -0.18
CA ILE A 8 -6.64 -7.77 1.13
C ILE A 8 -7.05 -6.48 1.83
N VAL A 9 -7.28 -5.39 1.10
CA VAL A 9 -7.75 -4.12 1.67
C VAL A 9 -9.16 -4.28 2.20
N VAL A 10 -10.02 -5.00 1.45
CA VAL A 10 -11.37 -5.32 1.89
C VAL A 10 -11.35 -6.23 3.13
N ASN A 11 -10.44 -7.20 3.17
CA ASN A 11 -10.30 -8.15 4.27
C ASN A 11 -9.77 -7.49 5.55
N GLU A 12 -8.84 -6.54 5.44
CA GLU A 12 -8.34 -5.77 6.59
C GLU A 12 -9.48 -4.94 7.22
N HIS A 13 -10.35 -4.37 6.39
CA HIS A 13 -11.52 -3.60 6.82
C HIS A 13 -12.80 -4.44 6.92
N TYR A 14 -12.70 -5.77 7.03
CA TYR A 14 -13.86 -6.67 6.97
C TYR A 14 -14.91 -6.41 8.08
N GLN A 15 -14.58 -5.73 9.17
CA GLN A 15 -15.56 -5.40 10.21
C GLN A 15 -16.37 -4.12 9.94
N ASP A 16 -16.04 -3.37 8.88
CA ASP A 16 -16.75 -2.15 8.51
C ASP A 16 -17.89 -2.46 7.53
N GLU A 17 -19.08 -2.70 8.08
CA GLU A 17 -20.29 -2.97 7.31
C GLU A 17 -20.72 -1.78 6.42
N SER A 18 -20.38 -0.55 6.81
CA SER A 18 -20.68 0.64 6.00
C SER A 18 -19.81 0.69 4.75
N PHE A 19 -18.53 0.32 4.89
CA PHE A 19 -17.59 0.22 3.79
C PHE A 19 -17.95 -0.92 2.83
N LYS A 20 -18.31 -2.10 3.33
CA LYS A 20 -18.76 -3.23 2.49
C LYS A 20 -19.97 -2.86 1.65
N LYS A 21 -21.01 -2.29 2.28
CA LYS A 21 -22.21 -1.87 1.59
C LYS A 21 -21.90 -0.83 0.50
N TRP A 22 -21.05 0.15 0.83
CA TRP A 22 -20.63 1.13 -0.15
C TRP A 22 -19.90 0.50 -1.34
N LEU A 23 -19.02 -0.49 -1.10
CA LEU A 23 -18.33 -1.24 -2.16
C LEU A 23 -19.30 -1.99 -3.06
N GLU A 24 -20.25 -2.73 -2.48
CA GLU A 24 -21.26 -3.48 -3.23
C GLU A 24 -22.12 -2.57 -4.11
N GLU A 25 -22.45 -1.38 -3.63
CA GLU A 25 -23.32 -0.43 -4.33
C GLU A 25 -22.58 0.44 -5.37
N ASN A 26 -21.28 0.69 -5.19
CA ASN A 26 -20.56 1.73 -5.94
C ASN A 26 -19.30 1.25 -6.69
N PHE A 27 -18.71 0.11 -6.32
CA PHE A 27 -17.47 -0.37 -6.94
C PHE A 27 -17.73 -1.45 -7.98
N THR A 28 -17.52 -1.10 -9.26
CA THR A 28 -17.61 -2.02 -10.41
C THR A 28 -16.24 -2.38 -11.00
N GLY A 29 -15.16 -2.02 -10.29
CA GLY A 29 -13.79 -2.25 -10.73
C GLY A 29 -13.35 -3.71 -10.59
N ALA A 30 -12.12 -3.98 -10.99
CA ALA A 30 -11.53 -5.31 -10.86
C ALA A 30 -11.05 -5.53 -9.43
N SER A 31 -11.41 -6.67 -8.85
CA SER A 31 -10.75 -7.21 -7.67
C SER A 31 -9.56 -8.07 -8.09
N CYS A 32 -8.53 -8.14 -7.25
CA CYS A 32 -7.37 -8.99 -7.49
C CYS A 32 -7.04 -9.84 -6.26
N LYS A 33 -6.68 -11.10 -6.52
CA LYS A 33 -6.21 -12.03 -5.49
C LYS A 33 -4.77 -11.68 -5.15
N TYR A 34 -4.57 -10.97 -4.05
CA TYR A 34 -3.25 -10.49 -3.61
C TYR A 34 -2.18 -11.60 -3.50
N LYS A 35 -2.58 -12.86 -3.25
CA LYS A 35 -1.66 -14.01 -3.20
C LYS A 35 -0.93 -14.29 -4.51
N ASP A 36 -1.48 -13.83 -5.65
CA ASP A 36 -0.82 -13.92 -6.96
C ASP A 36 0.41 -12.98 -7.07
N TYR A 37 0.66 -12.18 -6.02
CA TYR A 37 1.73 -11.19 -5.93
C TYR A 37 2.73 -11.53 -4.81
N ALA A 38 2.70 -12.75 -4.26
CA ALA A 38 3.51 -13.16 -3.11
C ALA A 38 5.03 -13.01 -3.33
N ASP A 39 5.52 -13.26 -4.55
CA ASP A 39 6.94 -13.08 -4.89
C ASP A 39 7.36 -11.61 -4.74
N LEU A 40 6.57 -10.69 -5.29
CA LEU A 40 6.83 -9.25 -5.20
C LEU A 40 6.59 -8.71 -3.80
N TRP A 41 5.62 -9.26 -3.05
CA TRP A 41 5.45 -8.94 -1.64
C TRP A 41 6.70 -9.31 -0.84
N SER A 42 7.28 -10.48 -1.09
CA SER A 42 8.53 -10.92 -0.46
C SER A 42 9.69 -9.98 -0.81
N GLU A 43 9.78 -9.49 -2.06
CA GLU A 43 10.75 -8.46 -2.44
C GLU A 43 10.56 -7.15 -1.66
N VAL A 44 9.32 -6.71 -1.45
CA VAL A 44 9.01 -5.51 -0.66
C VAL A 44 9.48 -5.67 0.79
N ILE A 45 9.22 -6.83 1.40
CA ILE A 45 9.71 -7.15 2.74
C ILE A 45 11.23 -7.18 2.78
N GLN A 46 11.88 -7.80 1.79
CA GLN A 46 13.34 -7.86 1.71
C GLN A 46 13.97 -6.47 1.52
N HIS A 47 13.32 -5.58 0.76
CA HIS A 47 13.73 -4.20 0.63
C HIS A 47 13.73 -3.50 1.99
N ILE A 48 12.63 -3.61 2.75
CA ILE A 48 12.55 -3.05 4.11
C ILE A 48 13.65 -3.64 5.01
N ALA A 49 13.89 -4.95 4.93
CA ALA A 49 14.86 -5.65 5.76
C ALA A 49 16.32 -5.27 5.49
N THR A 50 16.64 -4.84 4.27
CA THR A 50 18.01 -4.50 3.84
C THR A 50 18.27 -3.01 3.79
N HIS A 51 17.25 -2.19 4.05
CA HIS A 51 17.34 -0.75 3.93
C HIS A 51 17.68 -0.09 5.29
N ASP A 52 18.85 0.56 5.36
CA ASP A 52 19.46 1.10 6.59
C ASP A 52 18.58 2.07 7.39
N CYS A 53 17.57 2.68 6.76
CA CYS A 53 16.63 3.57 7.45
C CYS A 53 15.50 2.85 8.19
N TYR A 54 15.44 1.51 8.17
CA TYR A 54 14.47 0.73 8.93
C TYR A 54 15.20 -0.18 9.93
N SER A 55 14.61 -0.30 11.12
CA SER A 55 15.10 -1.21 12.15
C SER A 55 14.45 -2.59 12.00
N GLU A 56 15.03 -3.61 12.64
CA GLU A 56 14.44 -4.96 12.71
C GLU A 56 13.00 -4.97 13.26
N LYS A 57 12.65 -3.99 14.11
CA LYS A 57 11.30 -3.84 14.64
C LYS A 57 10.27 -3.54 13.56
N ALA A 58 10.67 -2.97 12.42
CA ALA A 58 9.77 -2.78 11.27
C ALA A 58 9.24 -4.10 10.70
N LEU A 59 9.95 -5.22 10.93
CA LEU A 59 9.61 -6.55 10.41
C LEU A 59 8.93 -7.47 11.42
N THR A 60 8.90 -7.08 12.70
CA THR A 60 8.54 -7.97 13.81
C THR A 60 7.41 -7.44 14.70
N ASN A 61 7.08 -6.14 14.61
CA ASN A 61 5.98 -5.58 15.40
C ASN A 61 4.60 -5.97 14.86
N ASP A 62 3.54 -5.77 15.64
CA ASP A 62 2.16 -6.18 15.28
C ASP A 62 1.64 -5.55 13.98
N LYS A 63 2.16 -4.37 13.61
CA LYS A 63 1.83 -3.64 12.37
C LYS A 63 2.83 -3.91 11.25
N SER A 64 3.75 -4.86 11.45
CA SER A 64 4.73 -5.24 10.44
C SER A 64 4.04 -5.74 9.18
N TRP A 65 4.57 -5.31 8.04
CA TRP A 65 4.08 -5.75 6.74
C TRP A 65 4.44 -7.20 6.43
N THR A 66 5.28 -7.85 7.26
CA THR A 66 5.51 -9.31 7.23
C THR A 66 4.27 -10.10 7.63
N HIS A 67 3.33 -9.49 8.34
CA HIS A 67 2.04 -10.08 8.61
C HIS A 67 1.17 -10.04 7.35
N GLU A 68 0.85 -11.21 6.79
CA GLU A 68 0.06 -11.36 5.56
C GLU A 68 -1.26 -10.57 5.56
N LYS A 69 -1.83 -10.30 6.73
CA LYS A 69 -3.10 -9.57 6.90
C LYS A 69 -2.99 -8.04 6.77
N ILE A 70 -1.79 -7.48 6.74
CA ILE A 70 -1.56 -6.03 6.63
C ILE A 70 -1.46 -5.67 5.14
N ALA A 71 -2.35 -4.81 4.66
CA ALA A 71 -2.49 -4.57 3.22
C ALA A 71 -1.33 -3.78 2.59
N ASP A 72 -0.63 -2.94 3.35
CA ASP A 72 0.36 -1.99 2.84
C ASP A 72 1.44 -2.63 1.96
N GLY A 73 2.07 -3.72 2.42
CA GLY A 73 3.09 -4.43 1.64
C GLY A 73 2.52 -5.00 0.33
N TRP A 74 1.27 -5.46 0.34
CA TRP A 74 0.58 -5.99 -0.84
C TRP A 74 0.23 -4.90 -1.84
N LEU A 75 -0.16 -3.71 -1.36
CA LEU A 75 -0.43 -2.56 -2.23
C LEU A 75 0.79 -2.20 -3.08
N ILE A 76 1.97 -2.20 -2.49
CA ILE A 76 3.24 -1.97 -3.19
C ILE A 76 3.49 -3.07 -4.24
N ALA A 77 3.34 -4.34 -3.85
CA ALA A 77 3.59 -5.49 -4.72
C ALA A 77 2.66 -5.49 -5.96
N ILE A 78 1.37 -5.23 -5.75
CA ILE A 78 0.37 -5.17 -6.82
C ILE A 78 0.65 -4.01 -7.76
N ALA A 79 0.92 -2.82 -7.21
CA ALA A 79 1.21 -1.65 -8.02
C ALA A 79 2.48 -1.81 -8.87
N LYS A 80 3.51 -2.48 -8.32
CA LYS A 80 4.74 -2.79 -9.06
C LYS A 80 4.48 -3.76 -10.22
N LYS A 81 3.75 -4.86 -9.99
CA LYS A 81 3.50 -5.89 -11.00
C LYS A 81 2.69 -5.36 -12.17
N ASP A 82 1.62 -4.64 -11.84
CA ASP A 82 0.59 -4.26 -12.81
C ASP A 82 0.80 -2.82 -13.31
N ASN A 83 1.93 -2.19 -12.95
CA ASN A 83 2.30 -0.82 -13.32
C ASN A 83 1.19 0.20 -12.98
N LEU A 84 0.67 0.12 -11.75
CA LEU A 84 -0.42 0.96 -11.26
C LEU A 84 0.12 2.17 -10.47
N VAL A 85 -0.78 3.14 -10.27
CA VAL A 85 -0.55 4.29 -9.40
C VAL A 85 -1.21 4.03 -8.05
N ILE A 86 -0.46 4.18 -6.96
CA ILE A 86 -1.00 4.10 -5.61
C ILE A 86 -1.65 5.44 -5.24
N VAL A 87 -2.89 5.39 -4.76
CA VAL A 87 -3.58 6.54 -4.18
C VAL A 87 -3.68 6.32 -2.68
N THR A 88 -3.07 7.20 -1.88
CA THR A 88 -3.10 7.09 -0.40
C THR A 88 -3.21 8.46 0.25
N SER A 89 -3.78 8.49 1.46
CA SER A 89 -3.75 9.67 2.34
C SER A 89 -2.52 9.68 3.25
N GLU A 90 -1.71 8.62 3.25
CA GLU A 90 -0.48 8.55 4.04
C GLU A 90 0.56 9.55 3.52
N THR A 91 1.31 10.15 4.46
CA THR A 91 2.40 11.08 4.17
C THR A 91 3.75 10.44 4.41
N LYS A 92 4.73 10.76 3.55
CA LYS A 92 6.13 10.34 3.69
C LYS A 92 6.69 10.61 5.08
N ASN A 93 7.62 9.79 5.54
CA ASN A 93 8.36 10.05 6.76
C ASN A 93 9.51 11.05 6.48
N ILE A 94 9.27 12.32 6.79
CA ILE A 94 10.23 13.41 6.53
C ILE A 94 11.54 13.23 7.32
N SER A 95 11.50 12.53 8.46
CA SER A 95 12.67 12.25 9.28
C SER A 95 13.25 10.84 9.04
N LEU A 96 12.90 10.17 7.94
CA LEU A 96 13.44 8.84 7.62
C LEU A 96 14.96 8.94 7.37
N ASN A 97 15.76 8.35 8.26
CA ASN A 97 17.21 8.37 8.13
C ASN A 97 17.86 7.19 8.87
N LYS A 98 19.06 6.82 8.46
CA LYS A 98 19.82 5.70 9.03
C LYS A 98 20.31 5.91 10.48
N ASN A 99 20.41 7.15 10.95
CA ASN A 99 20.86 7.43 12.32
C ASN A 99 19.73 7.20 13.33
N GLN A 100 18.48 7.30 12.89
CA GLN A 100 17.28 6.99 13.67
C GLN A 100 16.35 6.09 12.84
N PRO A 101 16.70 4.79 12.68
CA PRO A 101 15.93 3.88 11.83
C PRO A 101 14.47 3.76 12.30
N SER A 102 13.55 3.87 11.34
CA SER A 102 12.11 3.77 11.59
C SER A 102 11.71 2.34 11.93
N GLN A 103 10.67 2.20 12.75
CA GLN A 103 10.00 0.93 13.04
C GLN A 103 8.68 0.81 12.26
N SER A 104 8.31 1.84 11.51
CA SER A 104 7.06 1.92 10.76
C SER A 104 7.41 2.34 9.33
N PRO A 105 7.52 1.37 8.40
CA PRO A 105 7.51 1.67 6.97
C PRO A 105 6.22 2.40 6.61
N LYS A 106 6.30 3.21 5.55
CA LYS A 106 5.15 3.94 5.00
C LYS A 106 5.05 3.66 3.51
N VAL A 107 3.83 3.50 3.02
CA VAL A 107 3.52 3.26 1.60
C VAL A 107 4.22 4.26 0.67
N PRO A 108 4.13 5.60 0.88
CA PRO A 108 4.75 6.55 -0.04
C PRO A 108 6.28 6.56 0.00
N ASP A 109 6.91 6.09 1.08
CA ASP A 109 8.37 5.99 1.17
C ASP A 109 8.85 4.77 0.36
N ILE A 110 8.28 3.60 0.63
CA ILE A 110 8.63 2.36 -0.07
C ILE A 110 8.25 2.41 -1.56
N ALA A 111 7.09 2.97 -1.90
CA ALA A 111 6.69 3.18 -3.29
C ALA A 111 7.72 4.02 -4.05
N ASN A 112 8.23 5.08 -3.41
CA ASN A 112 9.24 5.95 -4.01
C ASN A 112 10.56 5.23 -4.25
N ASP A 113 11.03 4.43 -3.29
CA ASP A 113 12.27 3.65 -3.43
C ASP A 113 12.19 2.64 -4.58
N LEU A 114 11.01 2.06 -4.79
CA LEU A 114 10.76 1.07 -5.83
C LEU A 114 10.28 1.67 -7.17
N GLY A 115 10.28 3.00 -7.30
CA GLY A 115 9.91 3.69 -8.54
C GLY A 115 8.41 3.64 -8.88
N ILE A 116 7.56 3.35 -7.90
CA ILE A 116 6.10 3.26 -8.05
C ILE A 116 5.51 4.65 -7.82
N ARG A 117 4.66 5.09 -8.76
CA ARG A 117 3.98 6.38 -8.64
C ARG A 117 2.96 6.33 -7.50
N CYS A 118 3.12 7.22 -6.52
CA CYS A 118 2.24 7.36 -5.37
C CYS A 118 1.70 8.79 -5.32
N ILE A 119 0.38 8.95 -5.30
CA ILE A 119 -0.32 10.25 -5.31
C ILE A 119 -1.33 10.35 -4.16
N ASN A 120 -1.74 11.58 -3.85
CA ASN A 120 -2.81 11.83 -2.89
C ASN A 120 -4.18 11.88 -3.57
N MET A 121 -5.24 11.90 -2.75
CA MET A 121 -6.62 11.93 -3.22
C MET A 121 -6.95 13.14 -4.10
N ASN A 122 -6.42 14.33 -3.76
CA ASN A 122 -6.66 15.54 -4.55
C ASN A 122 -6.09 15.42 -5.96
N THR A 123 -4.88 14.86 -6.07
CA THR A 123 -4.22 14.61 -7.37
C THR A 123 -4.99 13.56 -8.16
N PHE A 124 -5.46 12.51 -7.49
CA PHE A 124 -6.31 11.49 -8.11
C PHE A 124 -7.59 12.11 -8.70
N PHE A 125 -8.33 12.93 -7.94
CA PHE A 125 -9.54 13.59 -8.43
C PHE A 125 -9.27 14.50 -9.63
N GLN A 126 -8.18 15.25 -9.62
CA GLN A 126 -7.74 16.04 -10.77
C GLN A 126 -7.49 15.17 -12.01
N GLU A 127 -6.83 14.02 -11.85
CA GLU A 127 -6.49 13.11 -12.96
C GLU A 127 -7.70 12.39 -13.55
N ILE A 128 -8.69 12.06 -12.73
CA ILE A 128 -9.95 11.45 -13.22
C ILE A 128 -10.96 12.49 -13.71
N GLY A 129 -10.61 13.77 -13.68
CA GLY A 129 -11.48 14.87 -14.12
C GLY A 129 -12.66 15.14 -13.20
N LEU A 130 -12.61 14.64 -11.96
CA LEU A 130 -13.64 14.86 -10.95
C LEU A 130 -13.38 16.22 -10.30
N LYS A 131 -14.17 17.22 -10.70
CA LYS A 131 -14.19 18.54 -10.07
C LYS A 131 -15.18 18.49 -8.90
N ILE A 132 -14.66 18.69 -7.69
CA ILE A 132 -15.46 18.86 -6.46
C ILE A 132 -15.83 20.33 -6.34
#